data_AF-A0A1B8A6D9-F1
#
_entry.id   AF-A0A1B8A6D9-F1
#
_cell.length_a   1.000
_cell.length_b   1.000
_cell.length_c   1.000
_cell.angle_alpha   90.00
_cell.angle_beta   90.00
_cell.angle_gamma   90.00
#
_symmetry.space_group_name_H-M   'P 1'
#
loop_
_entity.id
_entity.type
_entity.pdbx_description
1 polymer ?
#
loop_
_entity_poly.entity_id
_entity_poly.type
_entity_poly.pdbx_seq_one_letter_code
_entity_poly.pdbx_strand_id
1 'polypeptide(L)'
;MVSESSSVPSTPSSNPDFIDVETFFTREKAKPRALYVCLYCKASPWRDDYKGNARRHIRNHHPYLIGLSSRQNRSQQSLDTYITSSTTPSAAALRNAFNRQAYVDAIIGLVTRRRVAFSMVEWDELKDLALACNPAIEDSQITS
;
A
#
# COMPACT_ATOMS: atom_id res chain seq x y z
N MET A 1 -10.40 36.86 15.96
CA MET A 1 -11.45 35.82 15.98
C MET A 1 -11.18 34.90 14.82
N VAL A 2 -10.64 33.73 15.11
CA VAL A 2 -10.21 32.72 14.13
C VAL A 2 -11.43 31.91 13.74
N SER A 3 -11.79 31.92 12.46
CA SER A 3 -12.84 31.05 11.91
C SER A 3 -12.18 29.76 11.41
N GLU A 4 -12.47 28.69 12.14
CA GLU A 4 -11.98 27.33 11.91
C GLU A 4 -12.80 26.69 10.78
N SER A 5 -12.21 26.56 9.58
CA SER A 5 -12.82 25.81 8.48
C SER A 5 -12.50 24.32 8.65
N SER A 6 -13.44 23.62 9.31
CA SER A 6 -13.46 22.17 9.46
C SER A 6 -13.40 21.49 8.09
N SER A 7 -12.27 20.85 7.79
CA SER A 7 -12.08 20.08 6.56
C SER A 7 -12.40 18.62 6.86
N VAL A 8 -13.56 18.17 6.42
CA VAL A 8 -13.98 16.76 6.49
C VAL A 8 -13.05 15.93 5.59
N PRO A 9 -12.47 14.81 6.06
CA PRO A 9 -11.71 13.92 5.20
C PRO A 9 -12.66 13.21 4.22
N SER A 10 -12.48 13.48 2.93
CA SER A 10 -13.15 12.76 1.85
C SER A 10 -12.80 11.27 1.94
N THR A 11 -13.79 10.44 2.25
CA THR A 11 -13.68 8.99 2.08
C THR A 11 -13.43 8.68 0.60
N PRO A 12 -12.48 7.78 0.26
CA PRO A 12 -12.31 7.35 -1.11
C PRO A 12 -13.56 6.56 -1.51
N SER A 13 -14.39 7.19 -2.35
CA SER A 13 -15.52 6.57 -3.04
C SER A 13 -15.01 5.32 -3.76
N SER A 14 -15.32 4.16 -3.19
CA SER A 14 -15.09 2.84 -3.78
C SER A 14 -16.02 2.68 -4.98
N ASN A 15 -15.64 3.29 -6.10
CA ASN A 15 -16.31 3.08 -7.38
C ASN A 15 -16.14 1.61 -7.78
N PRO A 16 -17.22 0.82 -7.89
CA PRO A 16 -17.17 -0.55 -8.44
C PRO A 16 -16.95 -0.56 -9.97
N ASP A 17 -16.63 0.59 -10.57
CA ASP A 17 -16.69 0.81 -12.01
C ASP A 17 -15.46 0.38 -12.81
N PHE A 18 -14.40 -0.10 -12.16
CA PHE A 18 -13.25 -0.62 -12.90
C PHE A 18 -13.48 -2.09 -13.31
N ILE A 19 -14.36 -2.29 -14.28
CA ILE A 19 -14.41 -3.56 -15.02
C ILE A 19 -13.14 -3.62 -15.88
N ASP A 20 -12.21 -4.47 -15.47
CA ASP A 20 -11.07 -4.83 -16.31
C ASP A 20 -11.55 -5.68 -17.49
N VAL A 21 -11.65 -5.02 -18.64
CA VAL A 21 -12.15 -5.61 -19.89
C VAL A 21 -11.18 -6.69 -20.39
N GLU A 22 -9.90 -6.64 -20.04
CA GLU A 22 -8.92 -7.64 -20.51
C GLU A 22 -9.12 -9.01 -19.86
N THR A 23 -9.75 -9.05 -18.70
CA THR A 23 -10.08 -10.30 -18.00
C THR A 23 -11.21 -11.10 -18.69
N PHE A 24 -12.14 -10.41 -19.37
CA PHE A 24 -13.37 -11.04 -19.89
C PHE A 24 -13.43 -11.13 -21.42
N PHE A 25 -12.51 -10.46 -22.11
CA PHE A 25 -12.49 -10.37 -23.56
C PHE A 25 -11.14 -10.76 -24.13
N THR A 26 -11.14 -11.52 -25.23
CA THR A 26 -9.95 -11.64 -26.06
C THR A 26 -9.91 -10.51 -27.06
N ARG A 27 -8.73 -9.90 -27.21
CA ARG A 27 -8.48 -8.85 -28.20
C ARG A 27 -7.96 -9.47 -29.49
N GLU A 28 -8.83 -9.65 -30.46
CA GLU A 28 -8.43 -10.08 -31.80
C GLU A 28 -7.95 -8.86 -32.61
N LYS A 29 -6.75 -8.95 -33.20
CA LYS A 29 -6.21 -7.90 -34.07
C LYS A 29 -6.84 -7.99 -35.46
N ALA A 30 -8.04 -7.44 -35.64
CA ALA A 30 -8.52 -7.10 -36.97
C ALA A 30 -7.93 -5.73 -37.38
N LYS A 31 -7.42 -5.57 -38.60
CA LYS A 31 -7.03 -4.24 -39.08
C LYS A 31 -8.29 -3.50 -39.53
N PRO A 32 -8.50 -2.21 -39.18
CA PRO A 32 -7.62 -1.29 -38.46
C PRO A 32 -7.88 -1.16 -36.93
N ARG A 33 -8.82 -1.91 -36.34
CA ARG A 33 -9.20 -1.79 -34.92
C ARG A 33 -9.29 -3.13 -34.21
N ALA A 34 -8.80 -3.15 -32.98
CA ALA A 34 -8.84 -4.34 -32.15
C ALA A 34 -10.29 -4.69 -31.77
N LEU A 35 -10.71 -5.92 -32.06
CA LEU A 35 -12.04 -6.43 -31.74
C LEU A 35 -12.03 -7.08 -30.35
N TYR A 36 -12.95 -6.67 -29.50
CA TYR A 36 -13.23 -7.30 -28.21
C TYR A 36 -14.19 -8.45 -28.43
N VAL A 37 -13.75 -9.68 -28.15
CA VAL A 37 -14.54 -10.91 -28.30
C VAL A 37 -14.86 -11.45 -26.92
N CYS A 38 -16.16 -11.58 -26.59
CA CYS A 38 -16.58 -12.08 -25.29
C CYS A 38 -16.24 -13.57 -25.14
N LEU A 39 -15.57 -13.94 -24.05
CA LEU A 39 -15.18 -15.33 -23.77
C LEU A 39 -16.34 -16.23 -23.30
N TYR A 40 -17.46 -15.64 -22.88
CA TYR A 40 -18.56 -16.36 -22.20
C TYR A 40 -19.77 -16.59 -23.09
N CYS A 41 -19.91 -15.83 -24.19
CA CYS A 41 -20.97 -16.00 -25.17
C CYS A 41 -20.61 -17.10 -26.19
N LYS A 42 -20.76 -18.37 -25.80
CA LYS A 42 -20.41 -19.53 -26.66
C LYS A 42 -21.46 -19.83 -27.75
N ALA A 43 -22.74 -19.63 -27.46
CA ALA A 43 -23.83 -19.96 -28.39
C ALA A 43 -24.06 -18.88 -29.46
N SER A 44 -23.81 -17.62 -29.13
CA SER A 44 -23.88 -16.48 -30.05
C SER A 44 -22.72 -15.54 -29.73
N PRO A 45 -21.58 -15.66 -30.43
CA PRO A 45 -20.37 -14.91 -30.12
C PRO A 45 -20.60 -13.40 -30.26
N TRP A 46 -20.46 -12.68 -29.14
CA TRP A 46 -20.53 -11.22 -29.13
C TRP A 46 -19.15 -10.61 -29.42
N ARG A 47 -19.11 -9.60 -30.31
CA ARG A 47 -17.89 -8.92 -30.77
C ARG A 47 -18.17 -7.44 -31.04
N ASP A 48 -17.25 -6.56 -30.66
CA ASP A 48 -17.35 -5.11 -30.90
C ASP A 48 -15.96 -4.45 -30.89
N ASP A 49 -15.76 -3.32 -31.58
CA ASP A 49 -14.48 -2.60 -31.62
C ASP A 49 -14.33 -1.55 -30.51
N TYR A 50 -15.39 -1.31 -29.72
CA TYR A 50 -15.46 -0.28 -28.70
C TYR A 50 -15.44 -0.84 -27.26
N LYS A 51 -14.44 -0.41 -26.48
CA LYS A 51 -14.28 -0.81 -25.07
C LYS A 51 -15.51 -0.49 -24.21
N GLY A 52 -16.22 0.60 -24.52
CA GLY A 52 -17.46 0.99 -23.82
C GLY A 52 -18.60 -0.01 -24.02
N ASN A 53 -18.75 -0.54 -25.24
CA ASN A 53 -19.75 -1.55 -25.57
C ASN A 53 -19.42 -2.88 -24.91
N ALA A 54 -18.14 -3.24 -24.83
CA ALA A 54 -17.67 -4.42 -24.10
C ALA A 54 -18.05 -4.35 -22.60
N ARG A 55 -17.83 -3.20 -21.95
CA ARG A 55 -18.26 -3.00 -20.55
C ARG A 55 -19.78 -3.12 -20.38
N ARG A 56 -20.54 -2.49 -21.28
CA ARG A 56 -22.01 -2.57 -21.27
C ARG A 56 -22.50 -4.01 -21.48
N HIS A 57 -21.85 -4.75 -22.37
CA HIS A 57 -22.16 -6.16 -22.63
C HIS A 57 -21.99 -7.02 -21.37
N ILE A 58 -20.84 -6.93 -20.67
CA ILE A 58 -20.63 -7.70 -19.42
C ILE A 58 -21.66 -7.31 -18.36
N ARG A 59 -21.96 -6.01 -18.20
CA ARG A 59 -22.94 -5.56 -17.21
C ARG A 59 -24.34 -6.12 -17.46
N ASN A 60 -24.75 -6.21 -18.72
CA ASN A 60 -26.11 -6.60 -19.07
C ASN A 60 -26.27 -8.12 -19.22
N HIS A 61 -25.28 -8.82 -19.76
CA HIS A 61 -25.38 -10.24 -20.13
C HIS A 61 -24.57 -11.17 -19.21
N HIS A 62 -23.57 -10.64 -18.49
CA HIS A 62 -22.74 -11.41 -17.56
C HIS A 62 -22.56 -10.74 -16.19
N PRO A 63 -23.63 -10.26 -15.52
CA PRO A 63 -23.51 -9.52 -14.26
C PRO A 63 -22.87 -10.35 -13.14
N TYR A 64 -23.02 -11.68 -13.17
CA TYR A 64 -22.44 -12.60 -12.18
C TYR A 64 -20.91 -12.65 -12.21
N LEU A 65 -20.27 -12.29 -13.33
CA LEU A 65 -18.81 -12.27 -13.46
C LEU A 65 -18.18 -11.09 -12.73
N ILE A 66 -18.87 -9.95 -12.64
CA ILE A 66 -18.38 -8.72 -12.00
C ILE A 66 -18.11 -8.97 -10.51
N GLY A 67 -18.92 -9.81 -9.86
CA GLY A 67 -18.72 -10.19 -8.45
C GLY A 67 -17.53 -11.12 -8.21
N LEU A 68 -17.06 -11.85 -9.22
CA LEU A 68 -15.93 -12.78 -9.07
C LEU A 68 -14.59 -12.05 -9.09
N SER A 69 -14.40 -11.05 -9.96
CA SER A 69 -13.16 -10.24 -9.96
C SER A 69 -12.95 -9.46 -8.66
N SER A 70 -14.03 -9.06 -7.97
CA SER A 70 -13.94 -8.42 -6.65
C SER A 70 -13.37 -9.36 -5.58
N ARG A 71 -13.67 -10.67 -5.64
CA ARG A 71 -13.09 -11.68 -4.73
C ARG A 71 -11.60 -11.89 -4.99
N GLN A 72 -11.16 -11.75 -6.23
CA GLN A 72 -9.76 -11.87 -6.61
C GLN A 72 -8.93 -10.72 -6.00
N ASN A 73 -9.48 -9.50 -5.96
CA ASN A 73 -8.83 -8.36 -5.30
C ASN A 73 -8.71 -8.56 -3.77
N ARG A 74 -9.72 -9.19 -3.12
CA ARG A 74 -9.62 -9.58 -1.70
C ARG A 74 -8.49 -10.56 -1.41
N SER A 75 -8.21 -11.49 -2.34
CA SER A 75 -7.09 -12.43 -2.18
C SER A 75 -5.73 -11.73 -2.23
N GLN A 76 -5.57 -10.70 -3.06
CA GLN A 76 -4.36 -9.88 -3.11
C GLN A 76 -4.16 -9.07 -1.82
N GLN A 77 -5.23 -8.40 -1.34
CA GLN A 77 -5.20 -7.70 -0.05
C GLN A 77 -4.88 -8.64 1.13
N SER A 78 -5.35 -9.89 1.09
CA SER A 78 -5.05 -10.88 2.12
C SER A 78 -3.58 -11.34 2.10
N LEU A 79 -2.97 -11.42 0.92
CA LEU A 79 -1.55 -11.76 0.78
C LEU A 79 -0.66 -10.61 1.25
N ASP A 80 -0.98 -9.37 0.90
CA ASP A 80 -0.24 -8.20 1.40
C ASP A 80 -0.34 -8.08 2.93
N THR A 81 -1.51 -8.37 3.50
CA THR A 81 -1.70 -8.42 4.97
C THR A 81 -0.88 -9.55 5.60
N TYR A 82 -0.85 -10.73 4.98
CA TYR A 82 -0.06 -11.87 5.45
C TYR A 82 1.45 -11.61 5.35
N ILE A 83 1.93 -11.06 4.24
CA ILE A 83 3.34 -10.69 4.03
C ILE A 83 3.74 -9.63 5.06
N THR A 84 2.91 -8.59 5.25
CA THR A 84 3.19 -7.55 6.24
C THR A 84 3.25 -8.14 7.65
N SER A 85 2.30 -9.01 8.01
CA SER A 85 2.23 -9.63 9.35
C SER A 85 3.33 -10.66 9.60
N SER A 86 3.78 -11.37 8.57
CA SER A 86 4.84 -12.39 8.68
C SER A 86 6.24 -11.81 8.58
N THR A 87 6.39 -10.61 7.99
CA THR A 87 7.68 -9.93 7.82
C THR A 87 7.92 -8.88 8.91
N THR A 88 6.91 -8.51 9.71
CA THR A 88 7.13 -7.67 10.90
C THR A 88 7.97 -8.41 11.94
N PRO A 89 9.23 -7.99 12.20
CA PRO A 89 10.05 -8.60 13.23
C PRO A 89 9.41 -8.40 14.61
N SER A 90 9.52 -9.41 15.48
CA SER A 90 9.03 -9.31 16.85
C SER A 90 9.79 -8.23 17.62
N ALA A 91 9.17 -7.65 18.65
CA ALA A 91 9.81 -6.64 19.50
C ALA A 91 11.13 -7.17 20.12
N ALA A 92 11.21 -8.46 20.45
CA ALA A 92 12.42 -9.10 20.95
C ALA A 92 13.53 -9.17 19.87
N ALA A 93 13.17 -9.49 18.63
CA ALA A 93 14.12 -9.48 17.52
C ALA A 93 14.66 -8.08 17.23
N LEU A 94 13.79 -7.06 17.26
CA LEU A 94 14.18 -5.66 17.13
C LEU A 94 15.12 -5.20 18.26
N ARG A 95 14.86 -5.61 19.50
CA ARG A 95 15.75 -5.33 20.65
C ARG A 95 17.10 -6.00 20.49
N ASN A 96 17.14 -7.26 20.05
CA ASN A 96 18.38 -7.99 19.84
C ASN A 96 19.22 -7.42 18.66
N ALA A 97 18.57 -6.84 17.65
CA ALA A 97 19.24 -6.18 16.54
C ALA A 97 19.88 -4.84 16.94
N PHE A 98 19.47 -4.25 18.07
CA PHE A 98 20.01 -2.96 18.52
C PHE A 98 21.39 -3.12 19.16
N ASN A 99 22.40 -2.54 18.51
CA ASN A 99 23.74 -2.46 19.08
C ASN A 99 23.88 -1.21 19.96
N ARG A 100 23.62 -1.38 21.25
CA ARG A 100 23.72 -0.29 22.25
C ARG A 100 25.12 0.33 22.32
N GLN A 101 26.18 -0.46 22.16
CA GLN A 101 27.54 0.06 22.25
C GLN A 101 27.85 1.00 21.07
N ALA A 102 27.50 0.59 19.86
CA ALA A 102 27.66 1.43 18.67
C ALA A 102 26.84 2.74 18.76
N TYR A 103 25.66 2.68 19.37
CA TYR A 103 24.85 3.87 19.66
C TYR A 103 25.57 4.83 20.61
N VAL A 104 26.08 4.33 21.74
CA VAL A 104 26.84 5.14 22.72
C VAL A 104 28.06 5.79 22.07
N ASP A 105 28.84 5.01 21.30
CA ASP A 105 30.04 5.49 20.62
C ASP A 105 29.72 6.58 19.58
N ALA A 106 28.57 6.45 18.90
CA ALA A 106 28.09 7.48 17.98
C ALA A 106 27.73 8.78 18.72
N ILE A 107 27.02 8.70 19.86
CA ILE A 107 26.70 9.87 20.70
C ILE A 107 27.99 10.54 21.23
N ILE A 108 28.93 9.75 21.76
CA ILE A 108 30.25 10.26 22.17
C ILE A 108 30.94 10.95 20.99
N GLY A 109 30.88 10.35 19.80
CA GLY A 109 31.41 10.92 18.57
C GLY A 109 30.78 12.25 18.18
N LEU A 110 29.46 12.42 18.37
CA LEU A 110 28.74 13.67 18.12
C LEU A 110 29.20 14.77 19.08
N VAL A 111 29.28 14.47 20.37
CA VAL A 111 29.69 15.43 21.39
C VAL A 111 31.16 15.82 21.22
N THR A 112 32.06 14.83 21.06
CA THR A 112 33.51 15.06 21.05
C THR A 112 34.06 15.55 19.72
N ARG A 113 33.57 15.03 18.57
CA ARG A 113 34.13 15.35 17.24
C ARG A 113 33.30 16.38 16.47
N ARG A 114 31.98 16.39 16.67
CA ARG A 114 31.08 17.34 15.99
C ARG A 114 30.66 18.51 16.88
N ARG A 115 31.13 18.55 18.14
CA ARG A 115 30.84 19.60 19.13
C ARG A 115 29.34 19.83 19.31
N VAL A 116 28.55 18.77 19.20
CA VAL A 116 27.13 18.84 19.55
C VAL A 116 27.03 19.01 21.06
N ALA A 117 26.08 19.83 21.51
CA ALA A 117 25.87 20.07 22.93
C ALA A 117 25.54 18.76 23.66
N PHE A 118 26.07 18.59 24.88
CA PHE A 118 25.76 17.42 25.70
C PHE A 118 24.25 17.32 26.01
N SER A 119 23.56 18.46 26.11
CA SER A 119 22.10 18.54 26.26
C SER A 119 21.30 17.96 25.09
N MET A 120 21.95 17.56 23.98
CA MET A 120 21.29 16.86 22.87
C MET A 120 20.60 15.57 23.33
N VAL A 121 21.10 14.94 24.40
CA VAL A 121 20.45 13.76 24.98
C VAL A 121 19.12 14.06 25.66
N GLU A 122 18.71 15.32 25.78
CA GLU A 122 17.39 15.73 26.28
C GLU A 122 16.47 16.22 25.15
N TRP A 123 16.96 16.24 23.90
CA TRP A 123 16.18 16.72 22.75
C TRP A 123 15.23 15.64 22.27
N ASP A 124 13.95 15.99 22.16
CA ASP A 124 12.91 15.11 21.62
C ASP A 124 13.26 14.63 20.20
N GLU A 125 13.93 15.47 19.39
CA GLU A 125 14.33 15.12 18.04
C GLU A 125 15.34 13.97 17.99
N LEU A 126 16.27 13.88 18.96
CA LEU A 126 17.22 12.79 19.02
C LEU A 126 16.53 11.48 19.42
N LYS A 127 15.59 11.57 20.37
CA LYS A 127 14.75 10.44 20.79
C LYS A 127 13.90 9.93 19.63
N ASP A 128 13.19 10.82 18.94
CA ASP A 128 12.35 10.48 17.80
C ASP A 128 13.16 9.89 16.65
N LEU A 129 14.36 10.42 16.37
CA LEU A 129 15.26 9.87 15.36
C LEU A 129 15.70 8.44 15.70
N ALA A 130 16.06 8.19 16.97
CA ALA A 130 16.43 6.86 17.42
C ALA A 130 15.25 5.88 17.36
N LEU A 131 14.04 6.31 17.74
CA LEU A 131 12.81 5.50 17.67
C LEU A 131 12.36 5.24 16.23
N ALA A 132 12.56 6.19 15.30
CA ALA A 132 12.29 5.99 13.88
C ALA A 132 13.17 4.89 13.26
N CYS A 133 14.39 4.72 13.79
CA CYS A 133 15.30 3.65 13.35
C CYS A 133 14.95 2.30 13.99
N ASN A 134 14.53 2.30 15.26
CA ASN A 134 14.08 1.10 15.95
C ASN A 134 13.02 1.46 17.01
N PRO A 135 11.74 1.08 16.84
CA PRO A 135 10.71 1.45 17.79
C PRO A 135 10.80 0.67 19.12
N ALA A 136 11.55 -0.42 19.18
CA ALA A 136 11.57 -1.31 20.34
C ALA A 136 12.59 -0.94 21.43
N ILE A 137 13.37 0.14 21.21
CA ILE A 137 14.52 0.52 22.06
C ILE A 137 14.24 1.67 23.02
N GLU A 138 12.98 2.09 23.19
CA GLU A 138 12.59 3.19 24.08
C GLU A 138 13.28 3.09 25.46
N ASP A 139 13.27 1.91 26.08
CA ASP A 139 13.87 1.65 27.39
C ASP A 139 15.42 1.57 27.40
N SER A 140 16.05 1.54 26.23
CA SER A 140 17.50 1.26 26.06
C SER A 140 18.31 2.47 25.56
N GLN A 141 17.64 3.59 25.28
CA GLN A 141 18.28 4.83 24.87
C GLN A 141 18.93 5.56 26.06
N ILE A 142 19.82 6.50 25.75
CA ILE A 142 20.45 7.41 26.74
C ILE A 142 19.58 8.65 26.95
N THR A 143 18.70 8.94 25.99
CA THR A 143 17.69 10.01 26.00
C THR A 143 16.61 9.69 27.03
N SER A 144 16.35 10.61 27.96
CA SER A 144 15.30 10.48 28.99
C SER A 144 13.98 11.09 28.54
#